data_AF-A0A2E0SPQ1-F1
#
_entry.id   AF-A0A2E0SPQ1-F1
#
_cell.length_a   1.000
_cell.length_b   1.000
_cell.length_c   1.000
_cell.angle_alpha   90.00
_cell.angle_beta   90.00
_cell.angle_gamma   90.00
#
_symmetry.space_group_name_H-M   'P 1'
#
loop_
_entity.id
_entity.type
_entity.pdbx_description
1 polymer ?
#
loop_
_entity_poly.entity_id
_entity_poly.type
_entity_poly.pdbx_seq_one_letter_code
_entity_poly.pdbx_strand_id
1 'polypeptide(L)'
;MTLHNWDDFTVLDLVGVEIWDGADLALLRDTQSDLVLNKKCQLMGVNMEHVKYIPSGFFGMLYDWHEYGVKIRLYNPQPHVAEMLWFRQFFRKISDTTYVLHSKPRYDLVPQDSSDWTADAEWMEAEMSSKN
;
A
#
# COMPACT_ATOMS: atom_id res chain seq x y z
N MET A 1 8.10 13.45 14.37
CA MET A 1 7.04 13.56 13.34
C MET A 1 6.49 14.97 13.33
N THR A 2 6.30 15.52 12.14
CA THR A 2 5.72 16.84 11.92
C THR A 2 4.46 16.69 11.09
N LEU A 3 3.51 17.61 11.29
CA LEU A 3 2.30 17.72 10.47
C LEU A 3 2.41 18.96 9.59
N HIS A 4 2.17 18.79 8.30
CA HIS A 4 2.10 19.87 7.33
C HIS A 4 0.69 19.97 6.74
N ASN A 5 0.38 21.09 6.11
CA ASN A 5 -0.82 21.25 5.29
C ASN A 5 -0.41 21.46 3.83
N TRP A 6 -0.64 20.47 2.97
CA TRP A 6 -0.34 20.53 1.53
C TRP A 6 -1.59 20.18 0.73
N ASP A 7 -2.01 21.07 -0.18
CA ASP A 7 -3.18 20.86 -1.05
C ASP A 7 -4.46 20.45 -0.29
N ASP A 8 -4.72 21.05 0.88
CA ASP A 8 -5.80 20.70 1.83
C ASP A 8 -5.64 19.34 2.55
N PHE A 9 -4.53 18.64 2.36
CA PHE A 9 -4.22 17.40 3.07
C PHE A 9 -3.39 17.68 4.33
N THR A 10 -3.75 17.03 5.43
CA THR A 10 -2.87 16.95 6.60
C THR A 10 -1.81 15.90 6.33
N VAL A 11 -0.57 16.34 6.13
CA VAL A 11 0.55 15.47 5.72
C VAL A 11 1.43 15.13 6.91
N LEU A 12 1.58 13.82 7.18
CA LEU A 12 2.48 13.29 8.19
C LEU A 12 3.90 13.17 7.62
N ASP A 13 4.88 13.64 8.38
CA ASP A 13 6.28 13.64 7.97
C ASP A 13 7.20 13.13 9.08
N LEU A 14 7.86 12.00 8.81
CA LEU A 14 8.94 11.45 9.63
C LEU A 14 10.28 12.00 9.12
N VAL A 15 10.45 13.32 9.27
CA VAL A 15 11.60 14.09 8.75
C VAL A 15 12.92 13.37 9.03
N GLY A 16 13.67 13.09 7.97
CA GLY A 16 15.00 12.45 8.02
C GLY A 16 15.02 10.95 8.34
N VAL A 17 13.87 10.30 8.56
CA VAL A 17 13.81 8.86 8.84
C VAL A 17 13.77 8.08 7.54
N GLU A 18 14.86 7.36 7.24
CA GLU A 18 15.00 6.63 5.97
C GLU A 18 14.47 5.19 6.00
N ILE A 19 14.53 4.54 7.17
CA ILE A 19 14.13 3.14 7.35
C ILE A 19 13.07 3.14 8.44
N TRP A 20 11.85 2.77 8.08
CA TRP A 20 10.76 2.69 9.06
C TRP A 20 10.74 1.34 9.74
N ASP A 21 10.51 1.35 11.05
CA ASP A 21 10.35 0.16 11.86
C ASP A 21 8.94 0.08 12.49
N GLY A 22 8.77 -0.86 13.44
CA GLY A 22 7.50 -1.03 14.13
C GLY A 22 7.09 0.17 15.00
N ALA A 23 8.05 0.91 15.56
CA ALA A 23 7.78 2.09 16.37
C ALA A 23 7.35 3.27 15.49
N ASP A 24 7.97 3.44 14.33
CA ASP A 24 7.56 4.45 13.35
C ASP A 24 6.12 4.21 12.86
N LEU A 25 5.77 2.95 12.58
CA LEU A 25 4.41 2.58 12.20
C LEU A 25 3.41 2.78 13.34
N ALA A 26 3.78 2.47 14.58
CA ALA A 26 2.91 2.73 15.72
C ALA A 26 2.65 4.23 15.88
N LEU A 27 3.69 5.05 15.78
CA LEU A 27 3.59 6.50 15.85
C LEU A 27 2.69 7.09 14.73
N LEU A 28 2.87 6.62 13.49
CA LEU A 28 2.01 6.98 12.37
C LEU A 28 0.57 6.59 12.67
N ARG A 29 0.31 5.33 13.01
CA ARG A 29 -1.04 4.82 13.27
C ARG A 29 -1.75 5.60 14.36
N ASP A 30 -1.06 5.88 15.47
CA ASP A 30 -1.65 6.59 16.61
C ASP A 30 -1.99 8.03 16.23
N THR A 31 -1.14 8.67 15.44
CA THR A 31 -1.40 10.04 14.95
C THR A 31 -2.50 10.09 13.91
N GLN A 32 -2.55 9.14 13.00
CA GLN A 32 -3.64 9.01 12.03
C GLN A 32 -4.97 8.77 12.76
N SER A 33 -4.97 7.93 13.80
CA SER A 33 -6.14 7.66 14.64
C SER A 33 -6.64 8.94 15.30
N ASP A 34 -5.77 9.74 15.91
CA ASP A 34 -6.15 11.02 16.50
C ASP A 34 -6.71 12.01 15.47
N LEU A 35 -6.04 12.12 14.32
CA LEU A 35 -6.47 12.99 13.22
C LEU A 35 -7.86 12.62 12.71
N VAL A 36 -8.13 11.34 12.48
CA VAL A 36 -9.40 10.87 11.89
C VAL A 36 -10.51 10.86 12.93
N LEU A 37 -10.27 10.27 14.11
CA LEU A 37 -11.33 10.01 15.08
C LEU A 37 -11.68 11.25 15.90
N ASN A 38 -10.67 12.00 16.35
CA ASN A 38 -10.86 13.14 17.24
C ASN A 38 -10.97 14.46 16.46
N LYS A 39 -10.10 14.65 15.46
CA LYS A 39 -10.03 15.91 14.69
C LYS A 39 -10.84 15.89 13.40
N LYS A 40 -11.52 14.78 13.09
CA LYS A 40 -12.38 14.61 11.90
C LYS A 40 -11.68 14.91 10.58
N CYS A 41 -10.37 14.67 10.51
CA CYS A 41 -9.59 14.80 9.30
C CYS A 41 -10.00 13.73 8.29
N GLN A 42 -10.31 14.13 7.06
CA GLN A 42 -10.70 13.23 5.96
C GLN A 42 -9.73 13.26 4.78
N LEU A 43 -8.75 14.18 4.80
CA LEU A 43 -7.74 14.34 3.75
C LEU A 43 -6.36 14.18 4.39
N MET A 44 -5.71 13.04 4.14
CA MET A 44 -4.46 12.69 4.81
C MET A 44 -3.36 12.33 3.83
N GLY A 45 -2.17 12.89 4.06
CA GLY A 45 -0.98 12.65 3.28
C GLY A 45 0.12 12.02 4.10
N VAL A 46 1.08 11.40 3.43
CA VAL A 46 2.38 11.04 4.04
C VAL A 46 3.51 11.53 3.14
N ASN A 47 4.47 12.26 3.72
CA ASN A 47 5.70 12.62 3.04
C ASN A 47 6.66 11.43 3.05
N MET A 48 7.08 11.01 1.87
CA MET A 48 7.94 9.85 1.64
C MET A 48 9.36 10.25 1.19
N GLU A 49 9.69 11.55 1.21
CA GLU A 49 10.91 12.12 0.62
C GLU A 49 12.19 11.42 1.08
N HIS A 50 12.31 11.08 2.36
CA HIS A 50 13.52 10.42 2.88
C HIS A 50 13.43 8.89 2.91
N VAL A 51 12.25 8.34 2.62
CA VAL A 51 11.92 6.95 2.94
C VAL A 51 12.51 6.01 1.90
N LYS A 52 13.43 5.16 2.34
CA LYS A 52 14.06 4.12 1.52
C LYS A 52 13.47 2.75 1.78
N TYR A 53 13.06 2.43 3.00
CA TYR A 53 12.50 1.12 3.34
C TYR A 53 11.29 1.26 4.24
N ILE A 54 10.20 0.60 3.85
CA ILE A 54 8.93 0.59 4.58
C ILE A 54 8.48 -0.84 4.88
N PRO A 55 8.03 -1.15 6.10
CA PRO A 55 7.43 -2.44 6.39
C PRO A 55 6.10 -2.58 5.63
N SER A 56 5.79 -3.81 5.21
CA SER A 56 4.56 -4.12 4.46
C SER A 56 3.28 -3.68 5.18
N GLY A 57 3.28 -3.68 6.51
CA GLY A 57 2.17 -3.23 7.35
C GLY A 57 1.79 -1.76 7.14
N PHE A 58 2.69 -0.90 6.63
CA PHE A 58 2.39 0.49 6.31
C PHE A 58 1.22 0.60 5.32
N PHE A 59 1.27 -0.19 4.25
CA PHE A 59 0.26 -0.13 3.20
C PHE A 59 -1.10 -0.63 3.67
N GLY A 60 -1.12 -1.70 4.49
CA GLY A 60 -2.35 -2.19 5.13
C GLY A 60 -3.01 -1.11 5.99
N MET A 61 -2.22 -0.41 6.80
CA MET A 61 -2.70 0.70 7.62
C MET A 61 -3.32 1.84 6.78
N LEU A 62 -2.70 2.23 5.65
CA LEU A 62 -3.29 3.25 4.77
C LEU A 62 -4.59 2.77 4.14
N TYR A 63 -4.65 1.49 3.78
CA TYR A 63 -5.85 0.87 3.21
C TYR A 63 -7.00 0.89 4.22
N ASP A 64 -6.74 0.52 5.47
CA ASP A 64 -7.75 0.53 6.52
C ASP A 64 -8.39 1.94 6.63
N TRP A 65 -7.57 3.00 6.71
CA TRP A 65 -8.08 4.36 6.77
C TRP A 65 -8.85 4.79 5.51
N HIS A 66 -8.42 4.32 4.35
CA HIS A 66 -9.14 4.56 3.12
C HIS A 66 -10.53 3.93 3.12
N GLU A 67 -10.66 2.72 3.65
CA GLU A 67 -11.96 2.05 3.85
C GLU A 67 -12.84 2.77 4.89
N TYR A 68 -12.25 3.48 5.86
CA TYR A 68 -12.95 4.40 6.75
C TYR A 68 -13.37 5.73 6.07
N GLY A 69 -13.13 5.90 4.76
CA GLY A 69 -13.53 7.06 3.98
C GLY A 69 -12.49 8.19 3.91
N VAL A 70 -11.30 7.99 4.46
CA VAL A 70 -10.21 8.97 4.42
C VAL A 70 -9.55 8.95 3.05
N LYS A 71 -9.42 10.11 2.41
CA LYS A 71 -8.65 10.22 1.15
C LYS A 71 -7.17 10.24 1.51
N ILE A 72 -6.42 9.27 0.98
CA ILE A 72 -4.99 9.10 1.23
C ILE A 72 -4.16 9.55 0.03
N ARG A 73 -3.10 10.34 0.31
CA ARG A 73 -2.05 10.68 -0.65
C ARG A 73 -0.66 10.31 -0.14
N LEU A 74 0.22 9.95 -1.06
CA LEU A 74 1.66 9.85 -0.82
C LEU A 74 2.37 10.94 -1.62
N TYR A 75 3.31 11.62 -0.97
CA TYR A 75 4.09 12.72 -1.54
C TYR A 75 5.57 12.33 -1.59
N ASN A 76 6.25 12.68 -2.67
CA ASN A 76 7.68 12.50 -2.89
C ASN A 76 8.21 11.09 -2.60
N PRO A 77 7.53 9.99 -3.02
CA PRO A 77 8.11 8.66 -2.83
C PRO A 77 9.40 8.53 -3.63
N GLN A 78 10.41 7.93 -3.00
CA GLN A 78 11.64 7.56 -3.69
C GLN A 78 11.33 6.58 -4.85
N PRO A 79 12.06 6.65 -5.98
CA PRO A 79 11.74 5.86 -7.16
C PRO A 79 11.56 4.37 -6.90
N HIS A 80 12.43 3.76 -6.09
CA HIS A 80 12.34 2.33 -5.77
C HIS A 80 11.15 1.98 -4.86
N VAL A 81 10.68 2.91 -4.03
CA VAL A 81 9.44 2.73 -3.24
C VAL A 81 8.23 2.72 -4.16
N ALA A 82 8.21 3.61 -5.17
CA ALA A 82 7.13 3.66 -6.15
C ALA A 82 7.06 2.41 -7.06
N GLU A 83 8.17 1.67 -7.18
CA GLU A 83 8.23 0.41 -7.93
C GLU A 83 7.75 -0.82 -7.16
N MET A 84 7.48 -0.70 -5.86
CA MET A 84 6.95 -1.81 -5.06
C MET A 84 5.59 -2.28 -5.61
N LEU A 85 5.37 -3.59 -5.67
CA LEU A 85 4.16 -4.18 -6.24
C LEU A 85 2.88 -3.56 -5.66
N TRP A 86 2.82 -3.48 -4.34
CA TRP A 86 1.69 -2.90 -3.62
C TRP A 86 1.44 -1.44 -4.02
N PHE A 87 2.53 -0.66 -4.08
CA PHE A 87 2.46 0.73 -4.52
C PHE A 87 1.88 0.82 -5.93
N ARG A 88 2.42 0.06 -6.87
CA ARG A 88 1.98 0.06 -8.28
C ARG A 88 0.53 -0.38 -8.45
N GLN A 89 0.05 -1.29 -7.60
CA GLN A 89 -1.31 -1.82 -7.68
C GLN A 89 -2.36 -0.84 -7.12
N PHE A 90 -2.06 -0.15 -6.04
CA PHE A 90 -3.08 0.61 -5.31
C PHE A 90 -2.90 2.13 -5.40
N PHE A 91 -1.74 2.62 -5.82
CA PHE A 91 -1.49 4.04 -6.00
C PHE A 91 -1.49 4.46 -7.47
N ARG A 92 -2.20 5.56 -7.75
CA ARG A 92 -2.21 6.22 -9.06
C ARG A 92 -1.49 7.55 -8.95
N LYS A 93 -0.50 7.77 -9.83
CA LYS A 93 0.19 9.05 -9.97
C LYS A 93 -0.79 10.13 -10.44
N ILE A 94 -0.81 11.27 -9.77
CA ILE A 94 -1.66 12.44 -10.13
C ILE A 94 -0.84 13.69 -10.47
N SER A 95 0.41 13.77 -9.99
CA SER A 95 1.40 14.78 -10.35
C SER A 95 2.78 14.12 -10.33
N ASP A 96 3.85 14.87 -10.62
CA ASP A 96 5.21 14.33 -10.69
C ASP A 96 5.66 13.61 -9.42
N THR A 97 5.20 14.06 -8.25
CA THR A 97 5.59 13.51 -6.96
C THR A 97 4.42 13.08 -6.08
N THR A 98 3.17 13.20 -6.54
CA THR A 98 1.99 12.88 -5.73
C THR A 98 1.21 11.69 -6.28
N TYR A 99 0.80 10.82 -5.36
CA TYR A 99 0.08 9.60 -5.65
C TYR A 99 -1.15 9.49 -4.75
N VAL A 100 -2.24 8.96 -5.29
CA VAL A 100 -3.50 8.77 -4.57
C VAL A 100 -3.83 7.29 -4.46
N LEU A 101 -4.30 6.87 -3.28
CA LEU A 101 -4.72 5.50 -3.01
C LEU A 101 -6.10 5.21 -3.64
N HIS A 102 -6.31 3.97 -4.08
CA HIS A 102 -7.58 3.42 -4.55
C HIS A 102 -7.86 2.06 -3.89
N SER A 103 -9.12 1.73 -3.64
CA SER A 103 -9.50 0.43 -3.03
C SER A 103 -9.34 -0.77 -3.97
N LYS A 104 -9.38 -0.56 -5.30
CA LYS A 104 -9.28 -1.66 -6.28
C LYS A 104 -7.87 -1.74 -6.85
N PRO A 105 -7.29 -2.95 -6.95
CA PRO A 105 -6.01 -3.12 -7.63
C PRO A 105 -6.12 -2.68 -9.09
N ARG A 106 -5.04 -2.15 -9.63
CA ARG A 106 -4.99 -1.66 -11.02
C ARG A 106 -4.93 -2.78 -12.05
N TYR A 107 -4.41 -3.94 -11.68
CA TYR A 107 -4.31 -5.10 -12.56
C TYR A 107 -4.64 -6.37 -11.78
N ASP A 108 -5.30 -7.32 -12.43
CA ASP A 108 -5.45 -8.68 -11.89
C ASP A 108 -4.07 -9.34 -11.86
N LEU A 109 -3.67 -9.82 -10.68
CA LEU A 109 -2.37 -10.49 -10.49
C LEU A 109 -2.37 -11.94 -10.96
N VAL A 110 -3.53 -12.48 -11.31
CA VAL A 110 -3.68 -13.82 -11.88
C VAL A 110 -3.68 -13.67 -13.40
N PRO A 111 -2.67 -14.21 -14.11
CA PRO A 111 -2.78 -14.38 -15.56
C PRO A 111 -4.03 -15.19 -15.85
N GLN A 112 -4.91 -14.72 -16.75
CA GLN A 112 -6.12 -15.46 -17.15
C GLN A 112 -5.83 -16.83 -17.77
N ASP A 113 -4.56 -17.17 -18.01
CA ASP A 113 -4.09 -18.41 -18.63
C ASP A 113 -3.44 -19.42 -17.66
N SER A 114 -3.61 -19.30 -16.34
CA SER A 114 -3.14 -20.37 -15.44
C SER A 114 -4.13 -21.56 -15.41
N SER A 115 -4.32 -22.18 -16.58
CA SER A 115 -5.10 -23.39 -16.84
C SER A 115 -4.20 -24.62 -17.04
N ASP A 116 -2.95 -24.62 -16.56
CA ASP A 116 -2.04 -25.76 -16.79
C ASP A 116 -1.75 -26.61 -15.54
N TRP A 117 -2.20 -26.21 -14.34
CA TRP A 117 -2.00 -27.02 -13.13
C TRP A 117 -3.02 -28.15 -12.93
N THR A 118 -4.08 -28.20 -13.73
CA THR A 118 -5.02 -29.34 -13.75
C THR A 118 -4.55 -30.47 -14.66
N ALA A 119 -3.61 -30.23 -15.57
CA ALA A 119 -3.07 -31.28 -16.42
C ALA A 119 -2.33 -32.33 -15.59
N ASP A 120 -1.47 -31.93 -14.65
CA ASP A 120 -0.67 -32.88 -13.86
C ASP A 120 -1.50 -33.82 -12.96
N ALA A 121 -2.74 -33.45 -12.61
CA ALA A 121 -3.64 -34.30 -11.83
C ALA A 121 -4.22 -35.46 -12.65
N GLU A 122 -4.53 -35.23 -13.94
CA GLU A 122 -5.10 -36.26 -14.83
C GLU A 122 -4.07 -37.35 -15.20
N TRP A 123 -2.78 -37.00 -15.31
CA TRP A 123 -1.72 -37.98 -15.58
C TRP A 123 -1.45 -38.91 -14.39
N MET A 124 -1.60 -38.42 -13.15
CA MET A 124 -1.44 -39.26 -11.95
C MET A 124 -2.60 -40.25 -11.78
N GLU A 125 -3.84 -39.86 -12.09
CA GLU A 125 -4.98 -40.78 -12.04
C GLU A 125 -4.92 -41.85 -13.14
N ALA A 126 -4.48 -41.49 -14.35
CA ALA A 126 -4.29 -42.42 -15.45
C ALA A 126 -3.19 -43.47 -15.18
N GLU A 127 -2.08 -43.09 -14.54
CA GLU A 127 -1.02 -44.04 -14.16
C GLU A 127 -1.44 -44.98 -13.02
N MET A 128 -2.29 -44.53 -12.10
CA MET A 128 -2.82 -45.37 -11.02
C MET A 128 -3.90 -46.36 -11.51
N SER A 129 -4.70 -45.99 -12.50
CA SER A 129 -5.71 -46.87 -13.09
C SER A 129 -5.13 -47.93 -14.04
N SER A 130 -3.90 -47.73 -14.56
CA SER A 130 -3.24 -48.70 -15.46
C SER A 130 -2.46 -49.80 -14.72
N LYS A 131 -2.40 -49.76 -13.38
CA LYS A 131 -1.67 -50.71 -12.54
C LYS A 131 -2.54 -51.65 -11.70
N ASN A 132 -3.86 -51.69 -11.93
CA ASN A 132 -4.78 -52.66 -11.32
C ASN A 132 -5.40 -53.59 -12.35
#